data_AF-A0A419FMV9-F1
#
_entry.id   AF-A0A419FMV9-F1
#
_cell.length_a   1.000
_cell.length_b   1.000
_cell.length_c   1.000
_cell.angle_alpha   90.00
_cell.angle_beta   90.00
_cell.angle_gamma   90.00
#
_symmetry.space_group_name_H-M   'P 1'
#
loop_
_entity.id
_entity.type
_entity.pdbx_description
1 polymer ?
#
loop_
_entity_poly.entity_id
_entity_poly.type
_entity_poly.pdbx_seq_one_letter_code
_entity_poly.pdbx_strand_id
1 'polypeptide(L)'
;MLREIVAEYRTVTVHEGDCNKILMETVFPKARFAEYKRALCLLDPYGLHLNWEVMYTAGQMKSIEIFLNFPIMDMNMNILKKDPGKLDSQQALRMTAFWGDESWRQAAYNTAGNLFGMEEKESNEAVVDAFKHRLKKAAGFEYVPEPIPMRNNKGATVYYLFFASQKPVAAGIIREIFNKYRDKGNI
;
A
#
# COMPACT_ATOMS: atom_id res chain seq x y z
N MET A 1 -18.02 20.30 7.98
CA MET A 1 -18.43 18.98 7.43
C MET A 1 -17.91 17.77 8.24
N LEU A 2 -16.63 17.36 8.19
CA LEU A 2 -16.20 16.15 8.96
C LEU A 2 -16.13 16.40 10.48
N ARG A 3 -15.61 17.55 10.91
CA ARG A 3 -15.56 17.94 12.33
C ARG A 3 -16.94 18.05 12.97
N GLU A 4 -17.95 18.45 12.20
CA GLU A 4 -19.35 18.49 12.65
C GLU A 4 -19.91 17.08 12.84
N ILE A 5 -19.68 16.17 11.88
CA ILE A 5 -20.14 14.78 11.96
C ILE A 5 -19.57 14.07 13.19
N VAL A 6 -18.32 14.37 13.55
CA VAL A 6 -17.67 13.69 14.68
C VAL A 6 -17.78 14.43 16.01
N ALA A 7 -18.46 15.58 16.06
CA ALA A 7 -18.45 16.49 17.21
C ALA A 7 -18.96 15.84 18.51
N GLU A 8 -19.87 14.88 18.40
CA GLU A 8 -20.45 14.17 19.55
C GLU A 8 -19.54 13.03 20.06
N TYR A 9 -18.56 12.58 19.27
CA TYR A 9 -17.69 11.45 19.61
C TYR A 9 -16.40 11.92 20.29
N ARG A 10 -16.39 11.89 21.62
CA ARG A 10 -15.22 12.31 22.44
C ARG A 10 -13.94 11.49 22.19
N THR A 11 -14.06 10.32 21.58
CA THR A 11 -12.94 9.42 21.26
C THR A 11 -12.37 9.63 19.85
N VAL A 12 -12.97 10.52 19.06
CA VAL A 12 -12.55 10.78 17.68
C VAL A 12 -11.79 12.10 17.62
N THR A 13 -10.62 12.09 16.98
CA THR A 13 -9.81 13.28 16.75
C THR A 13 -9.62 13.48 15.25
N VAL A 14 -9.83 14.71 14.78
CA VAL A 14 -9.65 15.08 13.37
C VAL A 14 -8.42 15.96 13.23
N HIS A 15 -7.49 15.50 12.41
CA HIS A 15 -6.30 16.23 12.00
C HIS A 15 -6.46 16.68 10.56
N GLU A 16 -6.08 17.93 10.26
CA GLU A 16 -6.13 18.52 8.93
C GLU A 16 -4.71 18.90 8.51
N GLY A 17 -4.29 18.49 7.31
CA GLY A 17 -2.96 18.75 6.79
C GLY A 17 -2.36 17.54 6.07
N ASP A 18 -1.04 17.55 5.90
CA ASP A 18 -0.30 16.46 5.24
C ASP A 18 -0.29 15.20 6.11
N CYS A 19 -0.94 14.15 5.62
CA CYS A 19 -1.04 12.86 6.28
C CYS A 19 0.33 12.23 6.57
N ASN A 20 1.32 12.42 5.70
CA ASN A 20 2.67 11.87 5.88
C ASN A 20 3.31 12.43 7.15
N LYS A 21 3.15 13.74 7.40
CA LYS A 21 3.68 14.40 8.59
C LYS A 21 2.83 14.09 9.82
N ILE A 22 1.51 14.22 9.71
CA ILE A 22 0.60 14.02 10.84
C ILE A 22 0.70 12.61 11.41
N LEU A 23 0.78 11.59 10.55
CA LEU A 23 0.93 10.20 11.01
C LEU A 23 2.22 10.04 11.81
N MET A 24 3.33 10.54 11.28
CA MET A 24 4.66 10.40 11.87
C MET A 24 4.84 11.21 13.17
N GLU A 25 4.41 12.46 13.17
CA GLU A 25 4.69 13.42 14.25
C GLU A 25 3.65 13.36 15.37
N THR A 26 2.39 13.00 15.04
CA THR A 26 1.27 13.14 15.98
C THR A 26 0.56 11.83 16.31
N VAL A 27 0.34 10.96 15.32
CA VAL A 27 -0.51 9.76 15.51
C VAL A 27 0.31 8.56 15.98
N PHE A 28 1.34 8.16 15.23
CA PHE A 28 2.17 7.00 15.52
C PHE A 28 2.84 7.06 16.90
N PRO A 29 3.37 8.21 17.37
CA PRO A 29 3.96 8.30 18.71
C PRO A 29 2.98 7.98 19.86
N LYS A 30 1.66 7.95 19.61
CA LYS A 30 0.66 7.56 20.62
C LYS A 30 0.47 6.05 20.72
N ALA A 31 0.97 5.27 19.77
CA ALA A 31 0.81 3.82 19.70
C ALA A 31 2.15 3.10 19.96
N ARG A 32 2.87 3.47 21.02
CA ARG A 32 4.19 2.86 21.31
C ARG A 32 4.04 1.45 21.87
N PHE A 33 4.83 0.53 21.33
CA PHE A 33 4.90 -0.86 21.80
C PHE A 33 5.24 -0.97 23.29
N ALA A 34 6.19 -0.15 23.79
CA ALA A 34 6.61 -0.15 25.19
C ALA A 34 5.49 0.25 26.18
N GLU A 35 4.45 0.92 25.69
CA GLU A 35 3.26 1.27 26.48
C GLU A 35 2.12 0.25 26.32
N TYR A 36 2.36 -0.88 25.64
CA TYR A 36 1.34 -1.87 25.29
C TYR A 36 0.17 -1.29 24.47
N LYS A 37 0.38 -0.15 23.80
CA LYS A 37 -0.61 0.45 22.90
C LYS A 37 -0.46 -0.13 21.51
N ARG A 38 -1.60 -0.40 20.85
CA ARG A 38 -1.67 -0.89 19.47
C ARG A 38 -2.54 0.03 18.63
N ALA A 39 -2.25 0.09 17.34
CA ALA A 39 -3.06 0.80 16.38
C ALA A 39 -3.28 -0.02 15.12
N LEU A 40 -4.48 0.09 14.57
CA LEU A 40 -4.80 -0.36 13.22
C LEU A 40 -4.94 0.89 12.35
N CYS A 41 -4.11 1.00 11.32
CA CYS A 41 -4.11 2.14 10.40
C CYS A 41 -4.71 1.73 9.05
N LEU A 42 -5.72 2.45 8.60
CA LEU A 42 -6.34 2.24 7.28
C LEU A 42 -5.82 3.34 6.35
N LEU A 43 -4.97 2.96 5.41
CA LEU A 43 -4.30 3.84 4.47
C LEU A 43 -5.00 3.72 3.11
N ASP A 44 -5.69 4.79 2.74
CA ASP A 44 -6.31 4.94 1.42
C ASP A 44 -5.67 6.12 0.70
N PRO A 45 -4.47 5.93 0.13
CA PRO A 45 -3.79 7.01 -0.55
C PRO A 45 -4.57 7.38 -1.81
N TYR A 46 -4.94 8.66 -1.92
CA TYR A 46 -5.50 9.18 -3.16
C TYR A 46 -4.39 9.23 -4.22
N GLY A 47 -4.28 8.17 -5.03
CA GLY A 47 -3.11 7.95 -5.89
C GLY A 47 -1.87 7.63 -5.07
N LEU A 48 -0.69 8.13 -5.48
CA LEU A 48 0.60 7.81 -4.84
C LEU A 48 1.12 8.93 -3.93
N HIS A 49 0.24 9.52 -3.11
CA HIS A 49 0.59 10.65 -2.24
C HIS A 49 1.10 10.23 -0.84
N LEU A 50 1.07 8.93 -0.55
CA LEU A 50 1.64 8.37 0.68
C LEU A 50 3.11 8.02 0.47
N ASN A 51 3.98 8.48 1.35
CA ASN A 51 5.40 8.19 1.30
C ASN A 51 5.72 6.85 1.97
N TRP A 52 6.70 6.14 1.43
CA TRP A 52 7.19 4.86 1.95
C TRP A 52 7.56 4.91 3.43
N GLU A 53 8.10 6.05 3.90
CA GLU A 53 8.52 6.27 5.27
C GLU A 53 7.40 5.99 6.29
N VAL A 54 6.14 6.28 5.95
CA VAL A 54 4.99 5.98 6.83
C VAL A 54 4.86 4.47 7.03
N MET A 55 4.87 3.70 5.94
CA MET A 55 4.73 2.24 6.00
C MET A 55 5.95 1.58 6.62
N TYR A 56 7.14 2.07 6.29
CA TYR A 56 8.40 1.64 6.91
C TYR A 56 8.35 1.82 8.43
N THR A 57 7.99 3.02 8.89
CA THR A 57 7.93 3.35 10.32
C THR A 57 6.89 2.52 11.06
N ALA A 58 5.69 2.36 10.49
CA ALA A 58 4.67 1.49 11.06
C ALA A 58 5.18 0.06 11.28
N GLY A 59 5.92 -0.48 10.30
CA GLY A 59 6.57 -1.79 10.42
C GLY A 59 7.62 -1.85 11.52
N GLN A 60 8.51 -0.86 11.60
CA GLN A 60 9.55 -0.77 12.63
C GLN A 60 8.99 -0.62 14.05
N MET A 61 7.86 0.07 14.23
CA MET A 61 7.25 0.28 15.53
C MET A 61 6.68 -0.99 16.16
N LYS A 62 6.38 -2.00 15.35
CA LYS A 62 5.82 -3.31 15.74
C LYS A 62 4.45 -3.30 16.46
N SER A 63 3.96 -2.14 16.86
CA SER A 63 2.67 -1.91 17.51
C SER A 63 1.58 -1.47 16.55
N ILE A 64 1.91 -1.23 15.28
CA ILE A 64 0.98 -0.74 14.26
C ILE A 64 0.75 -1.83 13.23
N GLU A 65 -0.52 -2.14 12.96
CA GLU A 65 -0.97 -2.88 11.80
C GLU A 65 -1.47 -1.92 10.72
N ILE A 66 -1.26 -2.26 9.45
CA ILE A 66 -1.76 -1.45 8.34
C ILE A 66 -2.69 -2.24 7.42
N PHE A 67 -3.79 -1.61 7.02
CA PHE A 67 -4.47 -1.89 5.76
C PHE A 67 -4.06 -0.82 4.75
N LEU A 68 -3.78 -1.23 3.51
CA LEU A 68 -3.42 -0.30 2.45
C LEU A 68 -4.23 -0.61 1.19
N ASN A 69 -4.95 0.39 0.69
CA ASN A 69 -5.49 0.37 -0.67
C ASN A 69 -4.37 0.72 -1.65
N PHE A 70 -3.70 -0.29 -2.17
CA PHE A 70 -2.60 -0.13 -3.11
C PHE A 70 -3.14 0.28 -4.49
N PRO A 71 -2.82 1.49 -5.00
CA PRO A 71 -3.51 2.12 -6.12
C PRO A 71 -2.98 1.65 -7.50
N ILE A 72 -3.11 0.34 -7.78
CA ILE A 72 -2.57 -0.28 -9.01
C ILE A 72 -3.10 0.34 -10.30
N MET A 73 -4.36 0.83 -10.31
CA MET A 73 -4.93 1.49 -11.48
C MET A 73 -4.22 2.82 -11.77
N ASP A 74 -3.96 3.65 -10.76
CA ASP A 74 -3.21 4.90 -10.93
C ASP A 74 -1.79 4.63 -11.43
N MET A 75 -1.12 3.63 -10.84
CA MET A 75 0.20 3.18 -11.29
C MET A 75 0.18 2.79 -12.77
N ASN A 76 -0.77 1.97 -13.20
CA ASN A 76 -0.90 1.52 -14.59
C ASN A 76 -1.23 2.64 -15.56
N MET A 77 -2.10 3.57 -15.15
CA MET A 77 -2.55 4.66 -16.01
C MET A 77 -1.46 5.72 -16.18
N ASN A 78 -0.69 6.02 -15.14
CA ASN A 78 0.19 7.19 -15.12
C ASN A 78 1.69 6.87 -15.15
N ILE A 79 2.11 5.69 -14.68
CA ILE A 79 3.53 5.38 -14.47
C ILE A 79 3.99 4.16 -15.26
N LEU A 80 3.31 3.02 -15.09
CA LEU A 80 3.70 1.74 -15.67
C LEU A 80 3.28 1.67 -17.15
N LYS A 81 3.85 2.54 -17.98
CA LYS A 81 3.60 2.60 -19.42
C LYS A 81 4.25 1.41 -20.12
N LYS A 82 3.68 1.01 -21.26
CA LYS A 82 4.31 0.00 -22.15
C LYS A 82 5.66 0.45 -22.69
N ASP A 83 5.84 1.76 -22.85
CA ASP A 83 7.07 2.40 -23.31
C ASP A 83 7.62 3.25 -22.15
N PRO A 84 8.63 2.74 -21.41
CA PRO A 84 9.19 3.42 -20.25
C PRO A 84 9.84 4.77 -20.58
N GLY A 85 10.30 4.97 -21.81
CA GLY A 85 10.91 6.22 -22.27
C GLY A 85 9.93 7.40 -22.31
N LYS A 86 8.62 7.13 -22.24
CA LYS A 86 7.56 8.15 -22.18
C LYS A 86 7.11 8.49 -20.76
N LEU A 87 7.75 7.93 -19.75
CA LEU A 87 7.41 8.20 -18.36
C LEU A 87 7.81 9.63 -17.98
N ASP A 88 6.82 10.40 -17.53
CA ASP A 88 7.05 11.70 -16.92
C ASP A 88 7.88 11.58 -15.64
N SER A 89 8.86 12.47 -15.48
CA SER A 89 9.79 12.43 -14.36
C SER A 89 9.12 12.69 -13.02
N GLN A 90 8.08 13.52 -12.96
CA GLN A 90 7.32 13.76 -11.72
C GLN A 90 6.53 12.52 -11.32
N GLN A 91 5.95 11.80 -12.29
CA GLN A 91 5.28 10.52 -12.03
C GLN A 91 6.25 9.46 -11.51
N ALA A 92 7.46 9.38 -12.08
CA ALA A 92 8.51 8.49 -11.58
C ALA A 92 8.94 8.84 -10.14
N LEU A 93 9.09 10.13 -9.83
CA LEU A 93 9.40 10.59 -8.47
C LEU A 93 8.27 10.24 -7.49
N ARG A 94 7.02 10.39 -7.90
CA ARG A 94 5.85 10.02 -7.08
C ARG A 94 5.81 8.53 -6.78
N MET A 95 6.09 7.70 -7.79
CA MET A 95 6.24 6.24 -7.60
C MET A 95 7.39 5.91 -6.67
N THR A 96 8.52 6.57 -6.83
CA THR A 96 9.71 6.38 -5.99
C THR A 96 9.47 6.82 -4.56
N ALA A 97 8.71 7.89 -4.32
CA ALA A 97 8.33 8.33 -2.97
C ALA A 97 7.40 7.31 -2.28
N PHE A 98 6.41 6.77 -3.01
CA PHE A 98 5.49 5.76 -2.49
C PHE A 98 6.17 4.41 -2.26
N TRP A 99 6.99 3.98 -3.22
CA TRP A 99 7.72 2.71 -3.14
C TRP A 99 8.91 2.78 -2.18
N GLY A 100 9.58 3.93 -2.12
CA GLY A 100 10.72 4.25 -1.26
C GLY A 100 12.07 4.28 -1.99
N ASP A 101 12.17 3.67 -3.17
CA ASP A 101 13.35 3.71 -4.05
C ASP A 101 12.93 3.32 -5.48
N GLU A 102 13.88 3.32 -6.42
CA GLU A 102 13.61 2.98 -7.83
C GLU A 102 13.45 1.46 -8.09
N SER A 103 13.42 0.60 -7.06
CA SER A 103 13.31 -0.85 -7.26
C SER A 103 11.97 -1.31 -7.87
N TRP A 104 10.97 -0.43 -7.87
CA TRP A 104 9.71 -0.66 -8.58
C TRP A 104 9.91 -0.87 -10.08
N ARG A 105 10.99 -0.35 -10.68
CA ARG A 105 11.29 -0.56 -12.09
C ARG A 105 11.55 -2.03 -12.40
N GLN A 106 12.34 -2.72 -11.57
CA GLN A 106 12.60 -4.15 -11.78
C GLN A 106 11.39 -5.03 -11.43
N ALA A 107 10.48 -4.54 -10.59
CA ALA A 107 9.22 -5.21 -10.32
C ALA A 107 8.21 -5.06 -11.48
N ALA A 108 8.29 -3.95 -12.21
CA ALA A 108 7.33 -3.61 -13.26
C ALA A 108 7.83 -3.92 -14.68
N TYR A 109 9.13 -4.13 -14.88
CA TYR A 109 9.74 -4.35 -16.18
C TYR A 109 10.76 -5.47 -16.14
N ASN A 110 10.77 -6.26 -17.21
CA ASN A 110 11.68 -7.38 -17.40
C ASN A 110 12.16 -7.42 -18.85
N THR A 111 13.42 -7.79 -19.06
CA THR A 111 14.05 -7.88 -20.38
C THR A 111 14.22 -9.32 -20.87
N ALA A 112 13.89 -10.32 -20.03
CA ALA A 112 14.13 -11.74 -20.31
C ALA A 112 13.13 -12.37 -21.30
N GLY A 113 12.02 -11.69 -21.61
CA GLY A 113 10.92 -12.21 -22.44
C GLY A 113 11.13 -12.12 -23.95
N ASN A 114 12.13 -11.37 -24.43
CA ASN A 114 12.31 -11.16 -25.87
C ASN A 114 13.76 -11.31 -26.33
N LEU A 115 13.92 -11.66 -27.62
CA LEU A 115 15.20 -11.84 -28.30
C LEU A 115 16.04 -10.55 -28.39
N PHE A 116 15.46 -9.40 -28.04
CA PHE A 116 16.04 -8.08 -28.27
C PHE A 116 16.44 -7.35 -26.98
N GLY A 117 16.27 -7.97 -25.80
CA GLY A 117 16.55 -7.37 -24.50
C GLY A 117 15.75 -6.10 -24.18
N MET A 118 14.58 -5.92 -24.81
CA MET A 118 13.71 -4.77 -24.59
C MET A 118 12.91 -4.93 -23.30
N GLU A 119 12.67 -3.82 -22.59
CA GLU A 119 11.84 -3.82 -21.38
C GLU A 119 10.38 -4.14 -21.72
N GLU A 120 9.88 -5.24 -21.20
CA GLU A 120 8.47 -5.62 -21.24
C GLU A 120 7.83 -5.38 -19.88
N LYS A 121 6.62 -4.81 -19.92
CA LYS A 121 5.85 -4.55 -18.71
C LYS A 121 5.34 -5.86 -18.11
N GLU A 122 5.64 -6.06 -16.84
CA GLU A 122 5.19 -7.17 -16.01
C GLU A 122 3.70 -7.07 -15.62
N SER A 123 3.16 -8.17 -15.10
CA SER A 123 1.78 -8.23 -14.63
C SER A 123 1.54 -7.38 -13.38
N ASN A 124 0.27 -7.08 -13.10
CA ASN A 124 -0.09 -6.42 -11.84
C ASN A 124 0.31 -7.26 -10.63
N GLU A 125 0.15 -8.59 -10.76
CA GLU A 125 0.49 -9.57 -9.75
C GLU A 125 1.99 -9.51 -9.40
N ALA A 126 2.88 -9.39 -10.38
CA ALA A 126 4.31 -9.25 -10.15
C ALA A 126 4.66 -8.00 -9.33
N VAL A 127 4.06 -6.85 -9.67
CA VAL A 127 4.25 -5.59 -8.93
C VAL A 127 3.72 -5.69 -7.51
N VAL A 128 2.54 -6.30 -7.33
CA VAL A 128 1.90 -6.52 -6.03
C VAL A 128 2.74 -7.45 -5.16
N ASP A 129 3.26 -8.54 -5.71
CA ASP A 129 4.11 -9.51 -5.01
C ASP A 129 5.46 -8.92 -4.61
N ALA A 130 6.05 -8.09 -5.47
CA ALA A 130 7.26 -7.35 -5.15
C ALA A 130 7.02 -6.37 -3.99
N PHE A 131 5.91 -5.61 -4.02
CA PHE A 131 5.57 -4.68 -2.95
C PHE A 131 5.28 -5.38 -1.62
N LYS A 132 4.58 -6.52 -1.67
CA LYS A 132 4.38 -7.39 -0.51
C LYS A 132 5.70 -7.86 0.08
N HIS A 133 6.65 -8.29 -0.75
CA HIS A 133 8.00 -8.65 -0.31
C HIS A 133 8.70 -7.48 0.36
N ARG A 134 8.55 -6.29 -0.19
CA ARG A 134 9.13 -5.08 0.37
C ARG A 134 8.56 -4.74 1.76
N LEU A 135 7.24 -4.81 1.95
CA LEU A 135 6.62 -4.64 3.27
C LEU A 135 7.16 -5.65 4.29
N LYS A 136 7.40 -6.90 3.87
CA LYS A 136 7.99 -7.92 4.74
C LYS A 136 9.46 -7.66 5.06
N LYS A 137 10.28 -7.46 4.03
CA LYS A 137 11.74 -7.47 4.13
C LYS A 137 12.32 -6.11 4.53
N ALA A 138 11.81 -5.03 3.92
CA ALA A 138 12.32 -3.69 4.16
C ALA A 138 11.59 -3.02 5.34
N ALA A 139 10.25 -3.02 5.35
CA ALA A 139 9.50 -2.42 6.46
C ALA A 139 9.47 -3.31 7.73
N GLY A 140 9.77 -4.60 7.61
CA GLY A 140 9.91 -5.51 8.75
C GLY A 140 8.59 -6.04 9.32
N PHE A 141 7.52 -6.03 8.54
CA PHE A 141 6.27 -6.72 8.93
C PHE A 141 6.46 -8.24 8.86
N GLU A 142 6.17 -8.93 9.95
CA GLU A 142 6.30 -10.39 10.00
C GLU A 142 5.27 -11.11 9.11
N TYR A 143 4.03 -10.60 9.07
CA TYR A 143 2.93 -11.19 8.32
C TYR A 143 2.33 -10.20 7.34
N VAL A 144 2.32 -10.60 6.07
CA VAL A 144 1.67 -9.90 4.96
C VAL A 144 0.99 -10.98 4.11
N PRO A 145 -0.31 -11.28 4.34
CA PRO A 145 -1.05 -12.26 3.55
C PRO A 145 -1.20 -11.83 2.09
N GLU A 146 -1.63 -12.76 1.22
CA GLU A 146 -1.88 -12.45 -0.20
C GLU A 146 -2.90 -11.33 -0.36
N PRO A 147 -2.53 -10.17 -0.93
CA PRO A 147 -3.45 -9.08 -1.19
C PRO A 147 -4.60 -9.53 -2.08
N ILE A 148 -5.75 -8.85 -1.96
CA ILE A 148 -6.92 -9.15 -2.80
C ILE A 148 -7.19 -8.02 -3.79
N PRO A 149 -7.51 -8.32 -5.06
CA PRO A 149 -7.88 -7.31 -6.03
C PRO A 149 -9.28 -6.77 -5.72
N MET A 150 -9.40 -5.45 -5.68
CA MET A 150 -10.66 -4.72 -5.58
C MET A 150 -11.07 -4.25 -6.97
N ARG A 151 -12.18 -4.77 -7.47
CA ARG A 151 -12.66 -4.54 -8.84
C ARG A 151 -13.83 -3.56 -8.87
N ASN A 152 -13.91 -2.77 -9.94
CA ASN A 152 -15.09 -1.96 -10.22
C ASN A 152 -16.20 -2.78 -10.89
N ASN A 153 -17.34 -2.14 -11.17
CA ASN A 153 -18.50 -2.77 -11.82
C ASN A 153 -18.24 -3.25 -13.27
N LYS A 154 -17.07 -2.96 -13.84
CA LYS A 154 -16.62 -3.46 -15.16
C LYS A 154 -15.59 -4.59 -15.05
N GLY A 155 -15.34 -5.09 -13.84
CA GLY A 155 -14.36 -6.16 -13.56
C GLY A 155 -12.90 -5.69 -13.53
N ALA A 156 -12.60 -4.41 -13.78
CA ALA A 156 -11.24 -3.91 -13.76
C ALA A 156 -10.72 -3.73 -12.33
N THR A 157 -9.51 -4.22 -12.05
CA THR A 157 -8.85 -4.06 -10.75
C THR A 157 -8.42 -2.61 -10.53
N VAL A 158 -9.03 -1.96 -9.54
CA VAL A 158 -8.75 -0.56 -9.18
C VAL A 158 -7.66 -0.47 -8.12
N TYR A 159 -7.77 -1.32 -7.09
CA TYR A 159 -6.84 -1.39 -5.97
C TYR A 159 -6.47 -2.84 -5.65
N TYR A 160 -5.36 -3.07 -4.96
CA TYR A 160 -5.17 -4.26 -4.15
C TYR A 160 -5.27 -3.89 -2.69
N LEU A 161 -6.08 -4.61 -1.91
CA LEU A 161 -6.13 -4.42 -0.47
C LEU A 161 -5.03 -5.26 0.19
N PHE A 162 -4.05 -4.58 0.74
CA PHE A 162 -2.97 -5.16 1.54
C PHE A 162 -3.33 -5.13 3.02
N PHE A 163 -2.79 -6.11 3.75
CA PHE A 163 -2.72 -6.09 5.20
C PHE A 163 -1.29 -6.43 5.62
N ALA A 164 -0.75 -5.73 6.61
CA ALA A 164 0.55 -6.04 7.18
C ALA A 164 0.52 -5.91 8.71
N SER A 165 1.10 -6.91 9.40
CA SER A 165 1.02 -7.05 10.85
C SER A 165 2.24 -7.76 11.42
N GLN A 166 2.49 -7.53 12.72
CA GLN A 166 3.42 -8.30 13.53
C GLN A 166 2.75 -9.47 14.27
N LYS A 167 1.45 -9.72 14.06
CA LYS A 167 0.68 -10.72 14.83
C LYS A 167 0.18 -11.85 13.93
N PRO A 168 0.52 -13.12 14.24
CA PRO A 168 0.07 -14.26 13.44
C PRO A 168 -1.45 -14.43 13.49
N VAL A 169 -2.07 -14.18 14.66
CA VAL A 169 -3.52 -14.31 14.84
C VAL A 169 -4.27 -13.37 13.90
N ALA A 170 -3.81 -12.13 13.76
CA ALA A 170 -4.39 -11.17 12.82
C ALA A 170 -4.28 -11.68 11.38
N ALA A 171 -3.13 -12.24 11.00
CA ALA A 171 -2.93 -12.81 9.66
C ALA A 171 -3.90 -13.96 9.34
N GLY A 172 -4.21 -14.83 10.32
CA GLY A 172 -5.19 -15.90 10.16
C GLY A 172 -6.59 -15.37 9.83
N ILE A 173 -7.08 -14.44 10.66
CA ILE A 173 -8.40 -13.80 10.49
C ILE A 173 -8.46 -13.07 9.15
N ILE A 174 -7.44 -12.27 8.81
CA ILE A 174 -7.44 -11.52 7.56
C ILE A 174 -7.39 -12.45 6.35
N ARG A 175 -6.65 -13.55 6.40
CA ARG A 175 -6.63 -14.53 5.30
C ARG A 175 -8.01 -15.13 5.07
N GLU A 176 -8.75 -15.47 6.13
CA GLU A 176 -10.13 -15.96 6.02
C GLU A 176 -11.06 -14.92 5.38
N ILE A 177 -10.99 -13.67 5.86
CA ILE A 177 -11.75 -12.56 5.29
C ILE A 177 -11.40 -12.37 3.81
N PHE A 178 -10.11 -12.32 3.47
CA PHE A 178 -9.63 -12.10 2.12
C PHE A 178 -10.07 -13.22 1.18
N ASN A 179 -9.99 -14.48 1.61
CA ASN A 179 -10.45 -15.60 0.81
C ASN A 179 -11.95 -15.54 0.51
N LYS A 180 -12.76 -15.08 1.46
CA LYS A 180 -14.20 -14.90 1.23
C LYS A 180 -14.51 -13.86 0.15
N TYR A 181 -13.65 -12.86 -0.04
CA TYR A 181 -13.89 -11.74 -0.95
C TYR A 181 -13.00 -11.74 -2.21
N ARG A 182 -12.11 -12.72 -2.37
CA ARG A 182 -11.09 -12.77 -3.45
C ARG A 182 -11.70 -12.71 -4.85
N ASP A 183 -12.82 -13.39 -5.05
CA ASP A 183 -13.50 -13.48 -6.34
C ASP A 183 -14.65 -12.47 -6.48
N LYS A 184 -14.82 -11.57 -5.50
CA LYS A 184 -15.86 -10.55 -5.57
C LYS A 184 -15.57 -9.58 -6.72
N GLY A 185 -16.58 -9.34 -7.55
CA GLY A 185 -16.48 -8.48 -8.73
C GLY A 185 -15.72 -9.11 -9.90
N ASN A 186 -15.44 -10.42 -9.86
CA ASN A 186 -15.07 -11.18 -11.04
C ASN A 186 -16.35 -11.38 -11.86
N ILE A 187 -16.41 -10.81 -13.07
CA ILE A 187 -17.57 -10.87 -13.99
C ILE A 187 -17.19 -11.76 -15.15
#